data_AF-A0A923Z1K8-F1
#
_entry.id   AF-A0A923Z1K8-F1
#
_cell.length_a   1.000
_cell.length_b   1.000
_cell.length_c   1.000
_cell.angle_alpha   90.00
_cell.angle_beta   90.00
_cell.angle_gamma   90.00
#
_symmetry.space_group_name_H-M   'P 1'
#
loop_
_entity.id
_entity.type
_entity.pdbx_description
1 polymer ?
#
loop_
_entity_poly.entity_id
_entity_poly.type
_entity_poly.pdbx_seq_one_letter_code
_entity_poly.pdbx_strand_id
1 'polypeptide(L)' 'LVLEAMGLAERDIPEFLIVDGAKATYVRVPTLDEVPYAVKMEPNLVVEFYSR' A
#
# COMPACT_ATOMS: atom_id res chain seq x y z
N LEU A 1 21.84 1.56 -4.40
CA LEU A 1 21.57 1.15 -3.01
C LEU A 1 20.16 0.53 -2.91
N VAL A 2 19.96 -0.65 -3.51
CA VAL A 2 18.65 -1.33 -3.53
C VAL A 2 18.60 -2.46 -2.51
N LEU A 3 19.72 -3.19 -2.33
CA LEU A 3 19.84 -4.27 -1.34
C LEU A 3 19.86 -3.77 0.11
N GLU A 4 20.49 -2.62 0.39
CA GLU A 4 20.41 -1.99 1.73
C GLU A 4 19.00 -1.45 2.05
N ALA A 5 18.25 -1.01 1.03
CA ALA A 5 16.90 -0.50 1.20
C ALA A 5 15.89 -1.58 1.62
N MET A 6 16.18 -2.86 1.37
CA MET A 6 15.36 -3.99 1.85
C MET A 6 15.53 -4.24 3.36
N GLY A 7 16.63 -3.79 3.98
CA GLY A 7 16.88 -3.91 5.42
C GLY A 7 16.40 -2.72 6.24
N LEU A 8 15.94 -1.64 5.59
CA LEU A 8 15.33 -0.49 6.26
C LEU A 8 13.93 -0.88 6.74
N ALA A 9 13.82 -1.12 8.05
CA ALA A 9 12.59 -1.45 8.77
C ALA A 9 11.54 -0.31 8.80
N GLU A 10 11.79 0.82 8.12
CA GLU A 10 10.86 1.95 8.07
C GLU A 10 9.66 1.72 7.15
N ARG A 11 9.66 0.60 6.41
CA ARG A 11 8.53 0.20 5.56
C ARG A 11 7.84 -1.00 6.19
N ASP A 12 6.90 -0.72 7.09
CA ASP A 12 5.96 -1.74 7.56
C ASP A 12 5.22 -2.34 6.35
N ILE A 13 5.25 -3.67 6.25
CA ILE A 13 4.56 -4.40 5.20
C ILE A 13 3.08 -4.44 5.57
N PRO A 14 2.18 -3.92 4.73
CA PRO A 14 0.75 -3.98 5.02
C PRO A 14 0.25 -5.42 5.11
N GLU A 15 -0.73 -5.71 5.99
CA GLU A 15 -1.26 -7.08 6.22
C GLU A 15 -1.80 -7.78 4.97
N PHE A 16 -2.17 -7.04 3.92
CA PHE A 16 -2.62 -7.61 2.65
C PHE A 16 -1.47 -8.16 1.78
N LEU A 17 -0.22 -7.95 2.19
CA LEU A 17 0.99 -8.43 1.53
C LEU A 17 1.80 -9.33 2.47
N ILE A 18 2.20 -10.49 1.96
CA ILE A 18 3.25 -11.31 2.58
C ILE A 18 4.48 -11.22 1.69
N VAL A 19 5.56 -10.64 2.21
CA VAL A 19 6.84 -10.52 1.50
C VAL A 19 7.85 -11.48 2.10
N ASP A 20 8.43 -12.33 1.25
CA ASP A 20 9.53 -13.25 1.59
C ASP A 20 10.69 -13.00 0.62
N GLY A 21 11.68 -12.24 1.08
CA GLY A 21 12.81 -11.79 0.27
C GLY A 21 12.37 -10.98 -0.95
N ALA A 22 12.60 -11.51 -2.16
CA ALA A 22 12.22 -10.87 -3.42
C ALA A 22 10.82 -11.26 -3.92
N LYS A 23 10.10 -12.13 -3.17
CA LYS A 23 8.76 -12.61 -3.53
C LYS A 23 7.72 -11.92 -2.67
N ALA A 24 6.63 -11.47 -3.29
CA ALA A 24 5.47 -10.93 -2.59
C ALA A 24 4.21 -11.73 -2.96
N THR A 25 3.37 -12.00 -1.98
CA THR A 25 2.07 -12.67 -2.15
C THR A 25 0.96 -11.71 -1.73
N TYR A 26 0.02 -11.47 -2.64
CA TYR A 26 -1.17 -10.68 -2.37
C TYR A 26 -2.25 -11.56 -1.77
N VAL A 27 -2.54 -11.36 -0.48
CA VAL A 27 -3.34 -12.29 0.34
C VAL A 27 -4.82 -11.94 0.29
N ARG A 28 -5.14 -10.64 0.36
CA ARG A 28 -6.52 -10.15 0.38
C ARG A 28 -6.62 -8.79 -0.29
N VAL A 29 -7.83 -8.45 -0.73
CA VAL A 29 -8.12 -7.09 -1.17
C VAL A 29 -8.16 -6.18 0.06
N PRO A 30 -7.35 -5.10 0.11
CA PRO A 30 -7.35 -4.18 1.23
C PRO A 30 -8.59 -3.29 1.20
N THR A 31 -9.00 -2.87 2.39
CA THR A 31 -9.91 -1.75 2.57
C THR A 31 -9.16 -0.44 2.35
N LEU A 32 -9.89 0.65 2.08
CA LEU A 32 -9.29 1.95 1.77
C LEU A 32 -8.45 2.47 2.94
N ASP A 33 -8.82 2.15 4.18
CA ASP A 33 -8.09 2.57 5.39
C ASP A 33 -6.75 1.83 5.60
N GLU A 34 -6.60 0.65 4.99
CA GLU A 34 -5.38 -0.16 5.08
C GLU A 34 -4.33 0.24 4.05
N VAL A 35 -4.69 1.06 3.06
CA VAL A 35 -3.78 1.53 2.02
C VAL A 35 -3.03 2.77 2.52
N PRO A 36 -1.68 2.73 2.61
CA PRO A 36 -0.90 3.88 3.04
C PRO A 36 -0.86 4.92 1.91
N TYR A 37 -1.82 5.84 1.92
CA TYR A 37 -1.82 6.99 1.03
C TYR A 37 -0.78 8.02 1.49
N ALA A 38 -0.07 8.63 0.54
CA ALA A 38 0.95 9.65 0.82
C ALA A 38 0.38 10.93 1.47
N VAL A 39 -0.94 11.15 1.37
CA VAL A 39 -1.69 12.27 1.93
C VAL A 39 -3.05 11.77 2.43
N LYS A 40 -3.75 12.57 3.23
CA LYS A 40 -5.12 12.25 3.66
C LYS A 40 -6.02 12.09 2.42
N MET A 41 -6.50 10.88 2.19
CA MET A 41 -7.31 10.52 1.04
C MET A 41 -8.81 10.63 1.39
N GLU A 42 -9.59 11.26 0.52
CA GLU A 42 -11.06 11.27 0.57
C GLU A 42 -11.62 10.63 -0.71
N PRO A 43 -11.85 9.30 -0.72
CA PRO A 43 -12.20 8.55 -1.94
C PRO A 43 -13.47 9.02 -2.64
N ASN A 44 -14.44 9.60 -1.90
CA ASN A 44 -15.67 10.15 -2.46
C ASN A 44 -15.39 11.30 -3.45
N LEU A 45 -14.38 12.14 -3.20
CA LEU A 45 -14.03 13.25 -4.10
C LEU A 45 -13.55 12.75 -5.46
N VAL A 46 -12.89 11.59 -5.51
CA VAL A 46 -12.45 10.96 -6.77
C VAL A 46 -13.67 10.48 -7.57
N VAL A 47 -14.63 9.85 -6.90
CA VAL A 47 -15.86 9.38 -7.54
C VAL A 47 -16.66 10.55 -8.11
N GLU A 48 -16.80 11.63 -7.35
CA GLU A 48 -17.49 12.86 -7.78
C GLU A 48 -16.80 13.56 -8.96
N PHE A 49 -15.47 13.53 -9.03
CA PHE A 49 -14.73 14.10 -10.15
C PHE A 49 -14.98 13.36 -11.47
N TYR A 50 -15.06 12.03 -11.43
CA TYR A 50 -15.26 11.18 -12.61
C TYR A 50 -16.73 10.83 -12.90
N SER A 51 -17.70 11.31 -12.11
CA SER A 51 -19.12 11.05 -12.32
C SER A 51 -19.79 11.95 -13.36
N ARG A 52 -19.03 12.84 -14.01
CA ARG A 52 -19.53 13.76 -15.06
C ARG A 52 -19.37 13.19 -16.46
#